data_AF-A0A498GP90-F1
#
_entry.id   AF-A0A498GP90-F1
#
_cell.length_a   1.000
_cell.length_b   1.000
_cell.length_c   1.000
_cell.angle_alpha   90.00
_cell.angle_beta   90.00
_cell.angle_gamma   90.00
#
_symmetry.space_group_name_H-M   'P 1'
#
loop_
_entity.id
_entity.type
_entity.pdbx_description
1 polymer ?
#
loop_
_entity_poly.entity_id
_entity_poly.type
_entity_poly.pdbx_seq_one_letter_code
_entity_poly.pdbx_strand_id
1 'polypeptide(L)'
;MIIGGIALVYVDWIGHALIAIISLLVMVHALTTGAMLRGRIKRSSGNLFKLHRKSGIYFGAFILGSFIYGLWIRLEHGEAILSSIHGKLGVAILLIAILQVLPSLILKNRARYRELHRIMGYSLASILIIDAAWGLYNGVTAGIKTLVLIHSISGGLAALVMVWIILEIRYPVDRSLARARLASYLAVFFVTAGCWMAGGYNYLTVYGSQVKPVILAGLYPWAHEIIMEAKEHIFVFLPIITFALSISLYTLDKDTFLGNANSRHALTIVACLALFMVLLMFLMGAIISSAGNTGMEA
;
A
#
# COMPACT_ATOMS: atom_id res chain seq x y z
N MET A 1 -20.90 -13.90 -0.20
CA MET A 1 -22.04 -13.06 0.22
C MET A 1 -21.61 -11.80 1.00
N ILE A 2 -20.66 -11.86 1.95
CA ILE A 2 -20.20 -10.65 2.66
C ILE A 2 -19.44 -9.65 1.75
N ILE A 3 -18.71 -10.14 0.74
CA ILE A 3 -17.97 -9.28 -0.22
C ILE A 3 -18.92 -8.52 -1.17
N GLY A 4 -20.07 -9.10 -1.52
CA GLY A 4 -21.06 -8.44 -2.37
C GLY A 4 -21.86 -7.35 -1.66
N GLY A 5 -22.13 -7.52 -0.36
CA GLY A 5 -22.89 -6.56 0.44
C GLY A 5 -22.14 -5.27 0.75
N ILE A 6 -20.80 -5.31 0.86
CA ILE A 6 -19.98 -4.11 1.12
C ILE A 6 -19.79 -3.28 -0.17
N ALA A 7 -19.77 -3.92 -1.34
CA ALA A 7 -19.62 -3.25 -2.64
C ALA A 7 -20.90 -2.56 -3.13
N LEU A 8 -22.07 -2.93 -2.61
CA LEU A 8 -23.37 -2.41 -3.05
C LEU A 8 -23.84 -1.15 -2.30
N VAL A 9 -23.17 -0.76 -1.22
CA VAL A 9 -23.66 0.30 -0.31
C VAL A 9 -22.85 1.60 -0.39
N TYR A 10 -21.69 1.60 -1.06
CA TYR A 10 -20.86 2.80 -1.21
C TYR A 10 -20.47 3.04 -2.66
N VAL A 11 -20.86 4.22 -3.16
CA VAL A 11 -20.53 4.85 -4.45
C VAL A 11 -19.21 4.32 -5.05
N ASP A 12 -19.35 3.61 -6.17
CA ASP A 12 -18.49 3.02 -7.21
C ASP A 12 -16.98 2.84 -7.03
N TRP A 13 -16.31 3.64 -6.20
CA TRP A 13 -14.85 3.72 -6.15
C TRP A 13 -14.27 3.40 -4.77
N ILE A 14 -15.00 3.69 -3.69
CA ILE A 14 -14.57 3.43 -2.31
C ILE A 14 -14.45 1.91 -2.07
N GLY A 15 -15.40 1.13 -2.58
CA GLY A 15 -15.35 -0.33 -2.52
C GLY A 15 -14.09 -0.89 -3.18
N HIS A 16 -13.75 -0.39 -4.37
CA HIS A 16 -12.54 -0.79 -5.09
C HIS A 16 -11.25 -0.40 -4.33
N ALA A 17 -11.20 0.81 -3.77
CA ALA A 17 -10.07 1.28 -2.96
C ALA A 17 -9.88 0.46 -1.66
N LEU A 18 -10.97 0.12 -0.96
CA LEU A 18 -10.93 -0.74 0.22
C LEU A 18 -10.42 -2.15 -0.12
N ILE A 19 -10.89 -2.73 -1.23
CA ILE A 19 -10.41 -4.02 -1.71
C ILE A 19 -8.91 -3.95 -2.04
N ALA A 20 -8.43 -2.85 -2.64
CA ALA A 20 -7.00 -2.65 -2.90
C ALA A 20 -6.17 -2.59 -1.62
N ILE A 21 -6.63 -1.87 -0.59
CA ILE A 21 -5.95 -1.81 0.74
C ILE A 21 -5.92 -3.19 1.40
N ILE A 22 -7.05 -3.90 1.42
CA ILE A 22 -7.11 -5.26 1.98
C ILE A 22 -6.17 -6.19 1.20
N SER A 23 -6.16 -6.10 -0.13
CA SER A 23 -5.26 -6.87 -0.99
C SER A 23 -3.80 -6.58 -0.68
N LEU A 24 -3.44 -5.31 -0.42
CA LEU A 24 -2.10 -4.91 -0.03
C LEU A 24 -1.70 -5.51 1.34
N LEU A 25 -2.60 -5.48 2.32
CA LEU A 25 -2.36 -6.08 3.64
C LEU A 25 -2.16 -7.60 3.54
N VAL A 26 -3.00 -8.28 2.76
CA VAL A 26 -2.87 -9.74 2.52
C VAL A 26 -1.58 -10.04 1.75
N MET A 27 -1.20 -9.20 0.78
CA MET A 27 0.07 -9.32 0.06
C MET A 27 1.27 -9.20 1.01
N VAL A 28 1.28 -8.18 1.87
CA VAL A 28 2.33 -7.98 2.89
C VAL A 28 2.45 -9.20 3.79
N HIS A 29 1.32 -9.77 4.20
CA HIS A 29 1.30 -11.01 4.99
C HIS A 29 1.83 -12.22 4.21
N ALA A 30 1.48 -12.36 2.92
CA ALA A 30 1.99 -13.41 2.04
C ALA A 30 3.51 -13.30 1.83
N LEU A 31 4.04 -12.10 1.60
CA LEU A 31 5.48 -11.84 1.46
C LEU A 31 6.23 -12.15 2.76
N THR A 32 5.68 -11.72 3.90
CA THR A 32 6.27 -11.98 5.23
C THR A 32 6.38 -13.48 5.50
N THR A 33 5.29 -14.22 5.28
CA THR A 33 5.26 -15.68 5.48
C THR A 33 6.15 -16.41 4.46
N GLY A 34 6.28 -15.91 3.23
CA GLY A 34 7.21 -16.41 2.23
C GLY A 34 8.68 -16.21 2.62
N ALA A 35 9.02 -15.05 3.18
CA ALA A 35 10.36 -14.78 3.69
C ALA A 35 10.72 -15.65 4.91
N MET A 36 9.76 -15.91 5.80
CA MET A 36 9.90 -16.88 6.88
C MET A 36 10.18 -18.31 6.38
N LEU A 37 9.50 -18.76 5.31
CA LEU A 37 9.73 -20.10 4.74
C LEU A 37 11.15 -20.27 4.20
N ARG A 38 11.79 -19.17 3.79
CA ARG A 38 13.19 -19.15 3.35
C ARG A 38 14.21 -19.06 4.49
N GLY A 39 13.75 -19.01 5.74
CA GLY A 39 14.62 -18.84 6.91
C GLY A 39 15.23 -17.43 7.02
N ARG A 40 14.72 -16.45 6.25
CA ARG A 40 15.17 -15.05 6.37
C ARG A 40 14.63 -14.38 7.63
N ILE A 41 13.56 -14.94 8.20
CA ILE A 41 12.78 -14.38 9.29
C ILE A 41 12.56 -15.50 10.32
N LYS A 42 12.98 -15.27 11.59
CA LYS A 42 12.86 -16.23 12.71
C LYS A 42 11.39 -16.45 13.13
N ARG A 43 11.11 -17.52 13.86
CA ARG A 43 9.81 -18.21 13.89
C ARG A 43 8.84 -17.77 15.02
N SER A 44 7.53 -17.91 14.75
CA SER A 44 6.51 -18.28 15.76
C SER A 44 5.93 -19.67 15.40
N SER A 45 5.55 -20.47 16.40
CA SER A 45 5.07 -21.85 16.26
C SER A 45 3.90 -21.97 15.26
N GLY A 46 3.88 -23.00 14.42
CA GLY A 46 2.78 -23.26 13.47
C GLY A 46 3.20 -23.80 12.10
N ASN A 47 2.19 -24.14 11.28
CA ASN A 47 2.36 -24.61 9.89
C ASN A 47 2.40 -23.41 8.92
N LEU A 48 3.58 -22.81 8.81
CA LEU A 48 3.82 -21.61 8.00
C LEU A 48 3.49 -21.81 6.52
N PHE A 49 3.76 -23.01 5.98
CA PHE A 49 3.43 -23.32 4.59
C PHE A 49 1.92 -23.24 4.34
N LYS A 50 1.11 -23.78 5.25
CA LYS A 50 -0.35 -23.66 5.19
C LYS A 50 -0.82 -22.21 5.27
N LEU A 51 -0.18 -21.40 6.12
CA LEU A 51 -0.51 -19.97 6.26
C LEU A 51 -0.17 -19.17 5.00
N HIS A 52 1.05 -19.33 4.47
CA HIS A 52 1.49 -18.69 3.23
C HIS A 52 0.56 -19.07 2.06
N ARG A 53 0.24 -20.36 1.93
CA ARG A 53 -0.70 -20.85 0.91
C ARG A 53 -2.08 -20.22 1.05
N LYS A 54 -2.63 -20.17 2.27
CA LYS A 54 -3.95 -19.59 2.53
C LYS A 54 -3.99 -18.10 2.19
N SER A 55 -2.92 -17.38 2.54
CA SER A 55 -2.75 -15.95 2.24
C SER A 55 -2.67 -15.70 0.74
N GLY A 56 -1.91 -16.52 0.01
CA GLY A 56 -1.84 -16.44 -1.45
C GLY A 56 -3.18 -16.69 -2.15
N ILE A 57 -3.97 -17.65 -1.66
CA ILE A 57 -5.33 -17.91 -2.18
C ILE A 57 -6.25 -16.71 -1.92
N TYR A 58 -6.26 -16.17 -0.70
CA TYR A 58 -7.07 -15.01 -0.39
C TYR A 58 -6.67 -13.78 -1.20
N PHE A 59 -5.37 -13.55 -1.34
CA PHE A 59 -4.85 -12.50 -2.20
C PHE A 59 -5.37 -12.66 -3.64
N GLY A 60 -5.22 -13.85 -4.24
CA GLY A 60 -5.71 -14.12 -5.59
C GLY A 60 -7.22 -13.93 -5.73
N ALA A 61 -8.00 -14.33 -4.71
CA ALA A 61 -9.45 -14.15 -4.70
C ALA A 61 -9.85 -12.66 -4.62
N PHE A 62 -9.16 -11.85 -3.81
CA PHE A 62 -9.41 -10.41 -3.73
C PHE A 62 -9.05 -9.71 -5.04
N ILE A 63 -7.91 -10.03 -5.67
CA ILE A 63 -7.53 -9.48 -6.98
C ILE A 63 -8.57 -9.84 -8.04
N LEU A 64 -9.00 -11.10 -8.11
CA LEU A 64 -10.02 -11.54 -9.05
C LEU A 64 -11.35 -10.80 -8.82
N GLY A 65 -11.78 -10.68 -7.56
CA GLY A 65 -13.00 -9.96 -7.20
C GLY A 65 -12.93 -8.48 -7.57
N SER A 66 -11.81 -7.81 -7.27
CA SER A 66 -11.57 -6.40 -7.63
C SER A 66 -11.61 -6.21 -9.15
N PHE A 67 -10.98 -7.12 -9.90
CA PHE A 67 -10.95 -7.07 -11.36
C PHE A 67 -12.34 -7.27 -11.97
N ILE A 68 -13.12 -8.25 -11.50
CA ILE A 68 -14.50 -8.48 -11.95
C ILE A 68 -15.38 -7.27 -11.65
N TYR A 69 -15.25 -6.68 -10.45
CA TYR A 69 -15.98 -5.47 -10.08
C TYR A 69 -15.61 -4.28 -10.98
N GLY A 70 -14.31 -4.07 -11.24
CA GLY A 70 -13.86 -3.02 -12.16
C GLY A 70 -14.30 -3.25 -13.61
N LEU A 71 -14.34 -4.50 -14.07
CA LEU A 71 -14.88 -4.88 -15.37
C LEU A 71 -16.37 -4.57 -15.46
N TRP A 72 -17.14 -4.93 -14.44
CA TRP A 72 -18.57 -4.65 -14.36
C TRP A 72 -18.87 -3.16 -14.52
N ILE A 73 -18.23 -2.32 -13.70
CA ILE A 73 -18.41 -0.85 -13.75
C ILE A 73 -18.07 -0.31 -15.15
N ARG A 74 -16.95 -0.75 -15.76
CA ARG A 74 -16.57 -0.26 -17.09
C ARG A 74 -17.54 -0.71 -18.19
N LEU A 75 -18.10 -1.91 -18.09
CA LEU A 75 -19.11 -2.39 -19.04
C LEU A 75 -20.39 -1.56 -18.93
N GLU A 76 -20.83 -1.18 -17.73
CA GLU A 76 -21.97 -0.27 -17.55
C GLU A 76 -21.75 1.10 -18.21
N HIS A 77 -20.50 1.58 -18.21
CA HIS A 77 -20.12 2.87 -18.83
C HIS A 77 -19.70 2.74 -20.31
N GLY A 78 -19.74 1.54 -20.91
CA GLY A 78 -19.35 1.32 -22.31
C GLY A 78 -17.84 1.50 -22.58
N GLU A 79 -16.99 1.47 -21.56
CA GLU A 79 -15.55 1.68 -21.70
C GLU A 79 -14.77 0.36 -21.81
N ALA A 80 -13.82 0.28 -22.74
CA ALA A 80 -12.93 -0.88 -22.82
C ALA A 80 -11.95 -0.93 -21.64
N ILE A 81 -11.72 -2.09 -21.02
CA ILE A 81 -10.72 -2.26 -19.93
C ILE A 81 -9.33 -1.79 -20.36
N LEU A 82 -8.91 -2.20 -21.56
CA LEU A 82 -7.56 -1.97 -22.05
C LEU A 82 -7.34 -0.53 -22.54
N SER A 83 -8.33 0.36 -22.45
CA SER A 83 -8.14 1.77 -22.81
C SER A 83 -7.30 2.51 -21.77
N SER A 84 -7.36 2.11 -20.49
CA SER A 84 -6.67 2.77 -19.39
C SER A 84 -5.40 2.02 -18.95
N ILE A 85 -4.39 2.75 -18.45
CA ILE A 85 -3.17 2.14 -17.89
C ILE A 85 -3.52 1.29 -16.66
N HIS A 86 -4.41 1.77 -15.79
CA HIS A 86 -4.94 1.01 -14.65
C HIS A 86 -5.57 -0.31 -15.09
N GLY A 87 -6.43 -0.32 -16.12
CA GLY A 87 -7.02 -1.56 -16.64
C GLY A 87 -5.99 -2.53 -17.22
N LYS A 88 -4.97 -2.03 -17.93
CA LYS A 88 -3.86 -2.86 -18.44
C LYS A 88 -3.04 -3.48 -17.29
N LEU A 89 -2.72 -2.69 -16.26
CA LEU A 89 -2.01 -3.15 -15.08
C LEU A 89 -2.85 -4.17 -14.29
N GLY A 90 -4.15 -3.94 -14.13
CA GLY A 90 -5.08 -4.88 -13.50
C GLY A 90 -5.09 -6.25 -14.18
N VAL A 91 -5.11 -6.29 -15.52
CA VAL A 91 -4.98 -7.56 -16.29
C VAL A 91 -3.62 -8.23 -16.01
N ALA A 92 -2.53 -7.48 -16.04
CA ALA A 92 -1.20 -8.02 -15.77
C ALA A 92 -1.08 -8.60 -14.35
N ILE A 93 -1.60 -7.88 -13.34
CA ILE A 93 -1.67 -8.33 -11.95
C ILE A 93 -2.47 -9.63 -11.85
N LEU A 94 -3.65 -9.71 -12.48
CA LEU A 94 -4.48 -10.90 -12.47
C LEU A 94 -3.74 -12.10 -13.07
N LEU A 95 -3.09 -11.93 -14.23
CA LEU A 95 -2.31 -13.00 -14.87
C LEU A 95 -1.15 -13.47 -14.00
N ILE A 96 -0.39 -12.55 -13.41
CA ILE A 96 0.72 -12.88 -12.51
C ILE A 96 0.18 -13.58 -11.24
N ALA A 97 -0.95 -13.13 -10.68
CA ALA A 97 -1.58 -13.75 -9.52
C ALA A 97 -2.06 -15.19 -9.81
N ILE A 98 -2.63 -15.44 -10.99
CA ILE A 98 -3.01 -16.78 -11.45
C ILE A 98 -1.75 -17.68 -11.58
N LEU A 99 -0.71 -17.18 -12.25
CA LEU A 99 0.57 -17.88 -12.39
C LEU A 99 1.29 -18.07 -11.04
N GLN A 100 0.94 -17.29 -10.02
CA GLN A 100 1.43 -17.48 -8.66
C GLN A 100 0.69 -18.59 -7.91
N VAL A 101 -0.64 -18.53 -7.92
CA VAL A 101 -1.49 -19.39 -7.10
C VAL A 101 -1.61 -20.77 -7.74
N LEU A 102 -1.94 -20.88 -9.03
CA LEU A 102 -2.24 -22.18 -9.65
C LEU A 102 -1.07 -23.17 -9.61
N PRO A 103 0.17 -22.81 -10.03
CA PRO A 103 1.29 -23.75 -9.96
C PRO A 103 1.60 -24.19 -8.52
N SER A 104 1.39 -23.30 -7.54
CA SER A 104 1.60 -23.61 -6.12
C SER A 104 0.61 -24.67 -5.57
N LEU A 105 -0.57 -24.77 -6.18
CA LEU A 105 -1.61 -25.72 -5.81
C LEU A 105 -1.48 -27.06 -6.55
N ILE A 106 -1.09 -27.03 -7.82
CA ILE A 106 -1.11 -28.19 -8.71
C ILE A 106 0.24 -28.92 -8.75
N LEU A 107 1.35 -28.17 -8.86
CA LEU A 107 2.67 -28.76 -9.10
C LEU A 107 3.30 -29.29 -7.81
N LYS A 108 3.50 -30.61 -7.76
CA LYS A 108 4.16 -31.30 -6.64
C LYS A 108 5.65 -30.99 -6.56
N ASN A 109 6.35 -30.83 -7.69
CA ASN A 109 7.78 -30.53 -7.72
C ASN A 109 8.07 -29.03 -7.63
N ARG A 110 8.12 -28.53 -6.39
CA ARG A 110 8.27 -27.10 -6.09
C ARG A 110 9.66 -26.53 -6.34
N ALA A 111 10.69 -27.39 -6.37
CA ALA A 111 12.06 -26.94 -6.52
C ALA A 111 12.28 -26.22 -7.86
N ARG A 112 11.61 -26.69 -8.93
CA ARG A 112 11.79 -26.21 -10.30
C ARG A 112 11.29 -24.77 -10.52
N TYR A 113 10.23 -24.35 -9.85
CA TYR A 113 9.59 -23.04 -10.07
C TYR A 113 9.69 -22.08 -8.87
N ARG A 114 10.33 -22.50 -7.78
CA ARG A 114 10.49 -21.70 -6.56
C ARG A 114 11.10 -20.32 -6.81
N GLU A 115 12.07 -20.24 -7.71
CA GLU A 115 12.75 -18.98 -8.02
C GLU A 115 11.83 -18.01 -8.78
N LEU A 116 11.12 -18.51 -9.79
CA LEU A 116 10.11 -17.73 -10.52
C LEU A 116 8.99 -17.27 -9.58
N HIS A 117 8.48 -18.17 -8.73
CA HIS A 117 7.49 -17.83 -7.69
C HIS A 117 7.99 -16.72 -6.76
N ARG A 118 9.29 -16.69 -6.44
CA ARG A 118 9.86 -15.62 -5.62
C ARG A 118 9.89 -14.29 -6.37
N ILE A 119 10.46 -14.28 -7.57
CA ILE A 119 10.63 -13.06 -8.38
C ILE A 119 9.25 -12.44 -8.66
N MET A 120 8.33 -13.25 -9.19
CA MET A 120 6.98 -12.79 -9.48
C MET A 120 6.24 -12.30 -8.24
N GLY A 121 6.44 -12.94 -7.08
CA GLY A 121 5.76 -12.55 -5.83
C GLY A 121 6.18 -11.16 -5.36
N TYR A 122 7.48 -10.87 -5.41
CA TYR A 122 7.98 -9.53 -5.08
C TYR A 122 7.58 -8.48 -6.13
N SER A 123 7.67 -8.82 -7.42
CA SER A 123 7.25 -7.91 -8.50
C SER A 123 5.77 -7.56 -8.40
N LEU A 124 4.92 -8.54 -8.05
CA LEU A 124 3.48 -8.35 -7.94
C LEU A 124 3.10 -7.31 -6.89
N ALA A 125 3.83 -7.24 -5.78
CA ALA A 125 3.59 -6.22 -4.75
C ALA A 125 3.89 -4.81 -5.25
N SER A 126 5.00 -4.63 -5.96
CA SER A 126 5.36 -3.33 -6.55
C SER A 126 4.36 -2.91 -7.62
N ILE A 127 3.97 -3.83 -8.51
CA ILE A 127 2.99 -3.55 -9.57
C ILE A 127 1.62 -3.21 -8.97
N LEU A 128 1.18 -3.93 -7.94
CA LEU A 128 -0.09 -3.65 -7.25
C LEU A 128 -0.12 -2.25 -6.64
N ILE A 129 0.98 -1.80 -6.06
CA ILE A 129 1.08 -0.43 -5.53
C ILE A 129 1.01 0.61 -6.65
N ILE A 130 1.73 0.39 -7.75
CA ILE A 130 1.70 1.29 -8.90
C ILE A 130 0.27 1.35 -9.46
N ASP A 131 -0.39 0.20 -9.58
CA ASP A 131 -1.76 0.10 -10.07
C ASP A 131 -2.77 0.78 -9.14
N ALA A 132 -2.68 0.56 -7.83
CA ALA A 132 -3.54 1.22 -6.85
C ALA A 132 -3.34 2.74 -6.85
N ALA A 133 -2.09 3.21 -6.96
CA ALA A 133 -1.79 4.63 -7.10
C ALA A 133 -2.29 5.20 -8.43
N TRP A 134 -2.25 4.42 -9.51
CA TRP A 134 -2.78 4.82 -10.82
C TRP A 134 -4.30 4.89 -10.83
N GLY A 135 -4.96 3.96 -10.15
CA GLY A 135 -6.38 4.04 -9.86
C GLY A 135 -6.68 5.36 -9.18
N LEU A 136 -6.00 5.64 -8.06
CA LEU A 136 -6.25 6.85 -7.26
C LEU A 136 -6.04 8.12 -8.09
N TYR A 137 -4.98 8.13 -8.91
CA TYR A 137 -4.71 9.18 -9.88
C TYR A 137 -5.87 9.43 -10.86
N ASN A 138 -6.47 8.36 -11.41
CA ASN A 138 -7.62 8.51 -12.31
C ASN A 138 -8.83 9.11 -11.57
N GLY A 139 -8.95 8.83 -10.27
CA GLY A 139 -10.01 9.32 -9.40
C GLY A 139 -9.78 10.73 -8.84
N VAL A 140 -8.76 11.49 -9.25
CA VAL A 140 -8.55 12.87 -8.77
C VAL A 140 -8.88 13.87 -9.87
N THR A 141 -9.81 14.78 -9.60
CA THR A 141 -10.09 15.95 -10.44
C THR A 141 -9.11 17.11 -10.22
N ALA A 142 -8.87 17.85 -11.30
CA ALA A 142 -8.14 19.11 -11.43
C ALA A 142 -6.58 19.12 -11.39
N GLY A 143 -6.03 19.84 -12.38
CA GLY A 143 -4.79 20.62 -12.24
C GLY A 143 -3.47 19.90 -12.48
N ILE A 144 -3.03 19.02 -11.56
CA ILE A 144 -1.68 18.45 -11.61
C ILE A 144 -1.73 16.97 -11.20
N LYS A 145 -2.36 16.18 -12.06
CA LYS A 145 -2.51 14.73 -11.90
C LYS A 145 -1.15 14.07 -11.59
N THR A 146 -0.05 14.51 -12.23
CA THR A 146 1.28 13.89 -12.08
C THR A 146 1.84 13.96 -10.66
N LEU A 147 1.64 15.06 -9.92
CA LEU A 147 2.16 15.17 -8.55
C LEU A 147 1.39 14.28 -7.57
N VAL A 148 0.07 14.16 -7.76
CA VAL A 148 -0.76 13.24 -6.97
C VAL A 148 -0.37 11.78 -7.23
N LEU A 149 -0.03 11.43 -8.48
CA LEU A 149 0.51 10.11 -8.80
C LEU A 149 1.84 9.84 -8.11
N ILE A 150 2.79 10.77 -8.22
CA ILE A 150 4.11 10.66 -7.59
C ILE A 150 3.96 10.51 -6.07
N HIS A 151 3.11 11.34 -5.46
CA HIS A 151 2.78 11.27 -4.03
C HIS A 151 2.23 9.90 -3.64
N SER A 152 1.27 9.39 -4.40
CA SER A 152 0.58 8.12 -4.10
C SER A 152 1.50 6.91 -4.29
N ILE A 153 2.27 6.86 -5.38
CA ILE A 153 3.28 5.81 -5.61
C ILE A 153 4.33 5.84 -4.52
N SER A 154 4.83 7.02 -4.17
CA SER A 154 5.83 7.18 -3.11
C SER A 154 5.29 6.71 -1.75
N GLY A 155 4.02 6.99 -1.44
CA GLY A 155 3.37 6.51 -0.23
C GLY A 155 3.29 4.99 -0.18
N GLY A 156 2.90 4.35 -1.28
CA GLY A 156 2.88 2.89 -1.36
C GLY A 156 4.28 2.26 -1.25
N LEU A 157 5.29 2.86 -1.90
CA LEU A 157 6.69 2.42 -1.76
C LEU A 157 7.20 2.60 -0.32
N ALA A 158 6.87 3.72 0.33
CA ALA A 158 7.18 3.94 1.74
C ALA A 158 6.55 2.86 2.62
N ALA A 159 5.31 2.45 2.36
CA ALA A 159 4.66 1.36 3.10
C ALA A 159 5.41 0.02 2.96
N LEU A 160 5.86 -0.35 1.76
CA LEU A 160 6.68 -1.56 1.58
C LEU A 160 8.01 -1.48 2.32
N VAL A 161 8.66 -0.32 2.27
CA VAL A 161 9.92 -0.10 2.97
C VAL A 161 9.72 -0.17 4.49
N MET A 162 8.62 0.36 5.02
CA MET A 162 8.27 0.22 6.44
C MET A 162 8.06 -1.23 6.85
N VAL A 163 7.36 -2.02 6.03
CA VAL A 163 7.24 -3.46 6.24
C VAL A 163 8.62 -4.11 6.27
N TRP A 164 9.51 -3.75 5.33
CA TRP A 164 10.88 -4.27 5.33
C TRP A 164 11.61 -3.93 6.64
N ILE A 165 11.56 -2.68 7.10
CA ILE A 165 12.14 -2.26 8.39
C ILE A 165 11.60 -3.10 9.55
N ILE A 166 10.27 -3.25 9.65
CA ILE A 166 9.61 -4.04 10.70
C ILE A 166 10.14 -5.47 10.72
N LEU A 167 10.28 -6.10 9.55
CA LEU A 167 10.77 -7.47 9.45
C LEU A 167 12.25 -7.59 9.86
N GLU A 168 13.10 -6.64 9.49
CA GLU A 168 14.51 -6.63 9.92
C GLU A 168 14.66 -6.45 11.43
N ILE A 169 13.81 -5.63 12.05
CA ILE A 169 13.83 -5.41 13.50
C ILE A 169 13.25 -6.61 14.25
N ARG A 170 12.12 -7.16 13.79
CA ARG A 170 11.44 -8.26 14.51
C ARG A 170 12.20 -9.57 14.45
N TYR A 171 12.99 -9.76 13.40
CA TYR A 171 13.66 -11.02 13.12
C TYR A 171 15.15 -10.80 12.81
N PRO A 172 15.90 -10.31 13.81
CA PRO A 172 17.23 -9.81 13.57
C PRO A 172 18.21 -10.95 13.28
N VAL A 173 19.06 -10.72 12.27
CA VAL A 173 20.28 -11.48 11.97
C VAL A 173 21.45 -10.50 11.86
N ASP A 174 22.69 -10.99 11.73
CA ASP A 174 23.91 -10.16 11.75
C ASP A 174 23.90 -8.93 10.83
N ARG A 175 23.26 -9.05 9.66
CA ARG A 175 23.16 -7.97 8.67
C ARG A 175 21.83 -7.18 8.73
N SER A 176 20.93 -7.50 9.67
CA SER A 176 19.62 -6.86 9.74
C SER A 176 19.69 -5.38 10.07
N LEU A 177 20.56 -4.96 10.99
CA LEU A 177 20.69 -3.53 11.33
C LEU A 177 21.11 -2.69 10.11
N ALA A 178 22.09 -3.17 9.34
CA ALA A 178 22.54 -2.48 8.13
C ALA A 178 21.42 -2.36 7.08
N ARG A 179 20.63 -3.43 6.88
CA ARG A 179 19.48 -3.41 5.97
C ARG A 179 18.35 -2.52 6.49
N ALA A 180 18.07 -2.55 7.79
CA ALA A 180 17.09 -1.67 8.43
C ALA A 180 17.47 -0.19 8.30
N ARG A 181 18.76 0.16 8.42
CA ARG A 181 19.26 1.52 8.19
C ARG A 181 19.05 1.96 6.74
N LEU A 182 19.48 1.15 5.76
CA LEU A 182 19.24 1.44 4.34
C LEU A 182 17.75 1.62 4.06
N ALA A 183 16.91 0.70 4.54
CA ALA A 183 15.48 0.80 4.40
C ALA A 183 14.93 2.07 5.08
N SER A 184 15.44 2.46 6.26
CA SER A 184 15.03 3.70 6.93
C SER A 184 15.35 4.96 6.12
N TYR A 185 16.49 5.00 5.41
CA TYR A 185 16.82 6.12 4.52
C TYR A 185 15.89 6.18 3.32
N LEU A 186 15.56 5.03 2.74
CA LEU A 186 14.57 4.95 1.66
C LEU A 186 13.18 5.40 2.15
N ALA A 187 12.80 5.03 3.37
CA ALA A 187 11.54 5.45 3.98
C ALA A 187 11.48 6.96 4.15
N VAL A 188 12.53 7.57 4.71
CA VAL A 188 12.66 9.03 4.84
C VAL A 188 12.60 9.71 3.48
N PHE A 189 13.30 9.17 2.47
CA PHE A 189 13.28 9.70 1.11
C PHE A 189 11.87 9.68 0.50
N PHE A 190 11.20 8.52 0.51
CA PHE A 190 9.86 8.41 -0.06
C PHE A 190 8.82 9.24 0.69
N VAL A 191 8.88 9.30 2.02
CA VAL A 191 7.95 10.12 2.81
C VAL A 191 8.22 11.62 2.62
N THR A 192 9.48 12.05 2.61
CA THR A 192 9.80 13.48 2.55
C THR A 192 9.75 14.01 1.12
N ALA A 193 10.56 13.48 0.22
CA ALA A 193 10.61 13.96 -1.16
C ALA A 193 9.37 13.52 -1.94
N GLY A 194 9.01 12.24 -1.81
CA GLY A 194 7.92 11.64 -2.57
C GLY A 194 6.53 12.07 -2.09
N CYS A 195 6.28 12.05 -0.79
CA CYS A 195 4.97 12.39 -0.25
C CYS A 195 4.86 13.85 0.20
N TRP A 196 5.77 14.31 1.06
CA TRP A 196 5.65 15.62 1.71
C TRP A 196 5.89 16.79 0.75
N MET A 197 6.96 16.76 -0.04
CA MET A 197 7.23 17.83 -1.01
C MET A 197 6.21 17.82 -2.15
N ALA A 198 5.97 16.67 -2.80
CA ALA A 198 5.01 16.60 -3.92
C ALA A 198 3.56 16.86 -3.48
N GLY A 199 3.14 16.26 -2.36
CA GLY A 199 1.79 16.44 -1.80
C GLY A 199 1.58 17.85 -1.25
N GLY A 200 2.58 18.42 -0.57
CA GLY A 200 2.52 19.77 0.00
C GLY A 200 2.49 20.82 -1.10
N TYR A 201 3.27 20.67 -2.17
CA TYR A 201 3.19 21.56 -3.32
C TYR A 201 1.81 21.52 -3.98
N ASN A 202 1.26 20.32 -4.22
CA ASN A 202 -0.09 20.18 -4.78
C ASN A 202 -1.16 20.78 -3.87
N TYR A 203 -1.00 20.64 -2.55
CA TYR A 203 -1.90 21.22 -1.56
C TYR A 203 -1.91 22.76 -1.64
N LEU A 204 -0.73 23.38 -1.65
CA LEU A 204 -0.59 24.84 -1.67
C LEU A 204 -1.03 25.48 -3.01
N THR A 205 -0.83 24.78 -4.13
CA THR A 205 -1.03 25.36 -5.46
C THR A 205 -2.37 25.04 -6.10
N VAL A 206 -2.95 23.87 -5.81
CA VAL A 206 -4.16 23.37 -6.48
C VAL A 206 -5.29 23.14 -5.49
N TYR A 207 -5.02 22.48 -4.36
CA TYR A 207 -6.09 22.02 -3.48
C TYR A 207 -6.94 23.17 -2.94
N GLY A 208 -6.32 24.20 -2.35
CA GLY A 208 -7.05 25.28 -1.70
C GLY A 208 -7.94 26.10 -2.63
N SER A 209 -7.53 26.30 -3.88
CA SER A 209 -8.23 27.15 -4.85
C SER A 209 -9.17 26.39 -5.77
N GLN A 210 -8.87 25.13 -6.10
CA GLN A 210 -9.61 24.36 -7.12
C GLN A 210 -10.42 23.21 -6.52
N VAL A 211 -9.90 22.51 -5.51
CA VAL A 211 -10.52 21.27 -5.00
C VAL A 211 -11.38 21.54 -3.76
N LYS A 212 -10.87 22.34 -2.81
CA LYS A 212 -11.57 22.67 -1.56
C LYS A 212 -12.95 23.31 -1.80
N PRO A 213 -13.12 24.33 -2.66
CA PRO A 213 -14.42 24.95 -2.87
C PRO A 213 -15.45 23.97 -3.44
N VAL A 214 -15.02 23.10 -4.35
CA VAL A 214 -15.86 22.06 -4.96
C VAL A 214 -16.34 21.05 -3.92
N ILE A 215 -15.45 20.57 -3.05
CA ILE A 215 -15.82 19.64 -1.97
C ILE A 215 -16.82 20.27 -1.01
N LEU A 216 -16.60 21.53 -0.61
CA LEU A 216 -17.47 22.23 0.34
C LEU A 216 -18.84 22.57 -0.24
N ALA A 217 -18.93 22.79 -1.55
CA ALA A 217 -20.21 23.03 -2.24
C ALA A 217 -20.95 21.73 -2.61
N GLY A 218 -20.23 20.60 -2.65
CA GLY A 218 -20.78 19.30 -3.05
C GLY A 218 -21.56 18.57 -1.96
N LEU A 219 -21.90 17.30 -2.23
CA LEU A 219 -22.72 16.44 -1.36
C LEU A 219 -22.03 16.03 -0.04
N TYR A 220 -20.70 16.15 0.04
CA TYR A 220 -19.90 15.61 1.15
C TYR A 220 -18.89 16.64 1.73
N PRO A 221 -19.35 17.79 2.25
CA PRO A 221 -18.47 18.82 2.80
C PRO A 221 -17.64 18.34 4.00
N TRP A 222 -18.17 17.38 4.77
CA TRP A 222 -17.49 16.74 5.91
C TRP A 222 -16.14 16.10 5.52
N ALA A 223 -15.95 15.74 4.25
CA ALA A 223 -14.68 15.19 3.76
C ALA A 223 -13.55 16.22 3.84
N HIS A 224 -13.84 17.52 3.67
CA HIS A 224 -12.87 18.56 3.96
C HIS A 224 -12.78 18.82 5.46
N GLU A 225 -13.92 19.09 6.10
CA GLU A 225 -13.99 19.58 7.49
C GLU A 225 -13.37 18.63 8.52
N ILE A 226 -13.46 17.32 8.28
CA ILE A 226 -12.96 16.29 9.21
C ILE A 226 -11.75 15.57 8.63
N ILE A 227 -11.90 14.99 7.44
CA ILE A 227 -10.88 14.08 6.89
C ILE A 227 -9.65 14.85 6.41
N MET A 228 -9.83 15.98 5.72
CA MET A 228 -8.69 16.78 5.27
C MET A 228 -7.95 17.41 6.46
N GLU A 229 -8.67 17.95 7.44
CA GLU A 229 -8.08 18.51 8.66
C GLU A 229 -7.20 17.46 9.40
N ALA A 230 -7.74 16.25 9.63
CA ALA A 230 -6.99 15.17 10.24
C ALA A 230 -5.78 14.74 9.40
N LYS A 231 -5.96 14.70 8.07
CA LYS A 231 -4.90 14.34 7.12
C LYS A 231 -3.75 15.34 7.16
N GLU A 232 -4.01 16.64 7.29
CA GLU A 232 -2.97 17.68 7.39
C GLU A 232 -2.08 17.49 8.61
N HIS A 233 -2.67 17.13 9.76
CA HIS A 233 -1.92 16.83 10.97
C HIS A 233 -1.01 15.61 10.77
N ILE A 234 -1.57 14.49 10.29
CA ILE A 234 -0.80 13.27 10.03
C ILE A 234 0.33 13.54 9.02
N PHE A 235 0.04 14.33 7.99
CA PHE A 235 0.98 14.70 6.94
C PHE A 235 2.22 15.42 7.50
N VAL A 236 2.04 16.32 8.48
CA VAL A 236 3.16 17.03 9.13
C VAL A 236 3.97 16.09 10.04
N PHE A 237 3.32 15.16 10.75
CA PHE A 237 4.03 14.26 11.67
C PHE A 237 4.78 13.12 10.98
N LEU A 238 4.38 12.71 9.77
CA LEU A 238 4.99 11.58 9.07
C LEU A 238 6.51 11.74 8.83
N PRO A 239 7.02 12.86 8.28
CA PRO A 239 8.46 13.10 8.18
C PRO A 239 9.14 12.99 9.54
N ILE A 240 8.58 13.62 10.58
CA ILE A 240 9.16 13.61 11.93
C ILE A 240 9.32 12.18 12.46
N ILE A 241 8.29 11.35 12.36
CA ILE A 241 8.32 9.95 12.81
C ILE A 241 9.36 9.15 12.01
N THR A 242 9.42 9.32 10.69
CA THR A 242 10.36 8.58 9.83
C THR A 242 11.81 9.01 10.04
N PHE A 243 12.07 10.30 10.25
CA PHE A 243 13.39 10.80 10.64
C PHE A 243 13.79 10.28 12.02
N ALA A 244 12.90 10.33 13.02
CA ALA A 244 13.17 9.81 14.35
C ALA A 244 13.52 8.31 14.32
N LEU A 245 12.77 7.51 13.55
CA LEU A 245 13.07 6.10 13.32
C LEU A 245 14.44 5.89 12.66
N SER A 246 14.75 6.66 11.62
CA SER A 246 16.01 6.55 10.88
C SER A 246 17.22 6.95 11.73
N ILE A 247 17.12 8.07 12.47
CA ILE A 247 18.15 8.51 13.40
C ILE A 247 18.36 7.45 14.49
N SER A 248 17.27 6.92 15.08
CA SER A 248 17.37 5.88 16.11
C SER A 248 18.05 4.62 15.59
N LEU A 249 17.75 4.18 14.36
CA LEU A 249 18.40 3.04 13.72
C LEU A 249 19.88 3.32 13.36
N TYR A 250 20.20 4.57 13.03
CA TYR A 250 21.57 4.99 12.74
C TYR A 250 22.46 5.00 13.99
N THR A 251 21.96 5.56 15.10
CA THR A 251 22.71 5.71 16.36
C THR A 251 22.84 4.40 17.13
N LEU A 252 21.93 3.45 16.93
CA LEU A 252 21.96 2.16 17.62
C LEU A 252 23.12 1.29 17.14
N ASP A 253 23.94 0.77 18.05
CA ASP A 253 25.00 -0.16 17.72
C ASP A 253 24.49 -1.60 17.50
N LYS A 254 25.33 -2.46 16.89
CA LYS A 254 24.96 -3.82 16.52
C LYS A 254 24.68 -4.70 17.74
N ASP A 255 25.46 -4.57 18.80
CA ASP A 255 25.36 -5.44 19.97
C ASP A 255 24.11 -5.12 20.77
N THR A 256 23.78 -3.84 20.94
CA THR A 256 22.51 -3.41 21.52
C THR A 256 21.33 -3.83 20.63
N PHE A 257 21.44 -3.69 19.30
CA PHE A 257 20.37 -4.12 18.40
C PHE A 257 20.09 -5.62 18.50
N LEU A 258 21.11 -6.48 18.56
CA LEU A 258 20.95 -7.92 18.64
C LEU A 258 20.61 -8.40 20.07
N GLY A 259 21.20 -7.78 21.09
CA GLY A 259 21.08 -8.18 22.49
C GLY A 259 19.84 -7.64 23.19
N ASN A 260 19.33 -6.46 22.80
CA ASN A 260 18.25 -5.79 23.52
C ASN A 260 16.90 -5.91 22.80
N ALA A 261 16.05 -6.81 23.29
CA ALA A 261 14.70 -7.01 22.76
C ALA A 261 13.78 -5.80 22.97
N ASN A 262 13.97 -5.03 24.05
CA ASN A 262 13.14 -3.86 24.36
C ASN A 262 13.40 -2.74 23.36
N SER A 263 14.67 -2.48 23.01
CA SER A 263 15.02 -1.50 21.97
C SER A 263 14.39 -1.85 20.62
N ARG A 264 14.45 -3.13 20.23
CA ARG A 264 13.80 -3.60 19.00
C ARG A 264 12.28 -3.49 19.07
N HIS A 265 11.68 -3.76 20.22
CA HIS A 265 10.24 -3.62 20.41
C HIS A 265 9.79 -2.16 20.25
N ALA A 266 10.50 -1.22 20.88
CA ALA A 266 10.24 0.21 20.73
C ALA A 266 10.36 0.65 19.26
N LEU A 267 11.44 0.28 18.57
CA LEU A 267 11.62 0.60 17.14
C LEU A 267 10.53 -0.04 16.26
N THR A 268 10.08 -1.25 16.61
CA THR A 268 8.97 -1.90 15.89
C THR A 268 7.68 -1.12 16.06
N ILE A 269 7.36 -0.64 17.27
CA ILE A 269 6.16 0.18 17.51
C ILE A 269 6.20 1.44 16.66
N VAL A 270 7.35 2.15 16.65
CA VAL A 270 7.51 3.37 15.84
C VAL A 270 7.34 3.08 14.36
N ALA A 271 7.93 2.00 13.85
CA ALA A 271 7.77 1.60 12.45
C ALA A 271 6.33 1.17 12.09
N CYS A 272 5.65 0.47 12.99
CA CYS A 272 4.23 0.11 12.84
C CYS A 272 3.32 1.35 12.85
N LEU A 273 3.59 2.32 13.73
CA LEU A 273 2.87 3.59 13.77
C LEU A 273 3.07 4.35 12.45
N ALA A 274 4.30 4.46 11.97
CA ALA A 274 4.60 5.11 10.70
C ALA A 274 3.90 4.42 9.52
N LEU A 275 3.93 3.08 9.46
CA LEU A 275 3.22 2.30 8.45
C LEU A 275 1.71 2.55 8.51
N PHE A 276 1.12 2.53 9.70
CA PHE A 276 -0.30 2.81 9.89
C PHE A 276 -0.66 4.21 9.38
N MET A 277 0.14 5.23 9.73
CA MET A 277 -0.09 6.60 9.28
C MET A 277 0.02 6.74 7.75
N VAL A 278 0.99 6.07 7.11
CA VAL A 278 1.10 6.05 5.63
C VAL A 278 -0.14 5.42 4.98
N LEU A 279 -0.62 4.29 5.49
CA LEU A 279 -1.82 3.63 4.96
C LEU A 279 -3.08 4.46 5.20
N LEU A 280 -3.18 5.11 6.36
CA LEU A 280 -4.29 5.99 6.71
C LEU A 280 -4.32 7.23 5.78
N MET A 281 -3.17 7.83 5.50
CA MET A 281 -3.04 8.90 4.51
C MET A 281 -3.54 8.50 3.12
N PHE A 282 -3.24 7.27 2.70
CA PHE A 282 -3.70 6.73 1.42
C PHE A 282 -5.23 6.63 1.38
N LEU A 283 -5.84 6.07 2.44
CA LEU A 283 -7.29 5.98 2.57
C LEU A 283 -7.97 7.35 2.59
N MET A 284 -7.47 8.28 3.41
CA MET A 284 -8.00 9.65 3.48
C MET A 284 -7.87 10.36 2.13
N GLY A 285 -6.74 10.18 1.43
CA GLY A 285 -6.54 10.67 0.07
C GLY A 285 -7.60 10.18 -0.91
N ALA A 286 -7.97 8.90 -0.85
CA ALA A 286 -9.04 8.34 -1.68
C ALA A 286 -10.42 8.96 -1.36
N ILE A 287 -10.75 9.15 -0.07
CA ILE A 287 -12.01 9.77 0.36
C ILE A 287 -12.11 11.22 -0.17
N ILE A 288 -11.04 12.01 0.02
CA ILE A 288 -11.01 13.42 -0.44
C ILE A 288 -11.13 13.51 -1.96
N SER A 289 -10.45 12.61 -2.70
CA SER A 289 -10.52 12.59 -4.16
C SER A 289 -11.93 12.24 -4.65
N SER A 290 -12.58 11.27 -4.00
CA SER A 290 -13.97 10.90 -4.28
C SER A 290 -14.95 12.04 -4.00
N ALA A 291 -14.79 12.76 -2.88
CA ALA A 291 -15.60 13.94 -2.58
C ALA A 291 -15.39 15.06 -3.62
N GLY A 292 -14.15 15.25 -4.09
CA GLY A 292 -13.82 16.22 -5.14
C GLY A 292 -14.48 15.90 -6.48
N ASN A 293 -14.53 14.62 -6.89
CA ASN A 293 -15.19 14.23 -8.14
C ASN A 293 -16.71 14.40 -8.06
N THR A 294 -17.32 13.88 -7.00
CA THR A 294 -18.79 13.96 -6.83
C THR A 294 -19.27 15.41 -6.70
N GLY A 295 -18.46 16.29 -6.12
CA GLY A 295 -18.76 17.72 -6.08
C GLY A 295 -18.67 18.43 -7.44
N MET A 296 -17.92 17.92 -8.43
CA MET A 296 -17.90 18.48 -9.79
C MET A 296 -19.10 18.05 -10.65
N GLU A 297 -19.72 16.92 -10.29
CA GLU A 297 -20.87 16.36 -11.00
C GLU A 297 -22.22 16.92 -10.51
N ALA A 298 -22.22 17.59 -9.35
CA ALA A 298 -23.38 18.23 -8.72
C ALA A 298 -23.57 19.68 -9.19
#